data_AF-A0A928BZF3-F1
#
_entry.id   AF-A0A928BZF3-F1
#
_cell.length_a   1.000
_cell.length_b   1.000
_cell.length_c   1.000
_cell.angle_alpha   90.00
_cell.angle_beta   90.00
_cell.angle_gamma   90.00
#
_symmetry.space_group_name_H-M   'P 1'
#
loop_
_entity.id
_entity.type
_entity.pdbx_description
1 polymer ?
#
loop_
_entity_poly.entity_id
_entity_poly.type
_entity_poly.pdbx_seq_one_letter_code
_entity_poly.pdbx_strand_id
1 'polypeptide(L)'
;MKKFKYLLLILAVLFILPIITGCNNNDDDDSGLLPENPYNGHEYVDLGLSVKWATCNIGATKPEGYGDYFAWGETLSKTTYEWSNYKWCNGTDDVMTKYCLSSEYGQVDNKESIELSDDVARASWGGDWRIPTETELEELRIKCTWEWTTKNGVNGYKVTSKINGKSIFLPAAGYSSNENLLEVGVSGNYWSNKLIPTNSRMASYVYLQSAQTKMNEGVRRCGQSIRAVCGEENTNALYCQISVTTTEGGKATVSDDNVAFEADVTLEATPNAGYQFVNWTVNGKEVSKENPYTVTAMVSTKYTANFKKNDLLNGHEYVDLGLSVKWATCNVGATTPEDYGDYFAWGETSPKTEYNWGTYKYRSVNKLTKYCFATASGIVDNKTTLELSDDAAYVNWGKGWRTPTIKEIEELRNECEWYKTSLNGVDGCIVKSNKNGNSIFVPYAGYCSGADFIDGKMTLTWWSSSLSADDSAQAYMFYFSASSSNAIMDDGRFYGQSIRAVCE
;
A
#
# COMPACT_ATOMS: atom_id res chain seq x y z
N MET A 1 39.45 41.26 47.67
CA MET A 1 38.72 42.36 47.00
C MET A 1 37.47 41.80 46.31
N LYS A 2 36.52 42.66 45.88
CA LYS A 2 35.37 42.46 44.96
C LYS A 2 35.12 41.03 44.38
N LYS A 3 33.89 40.51 44.22
CA LYS A 3 32.52 40.80 44.72
C LYS A 3 31.56 39.80 44.02
N PHE A 4 30.56 39.23 44.73
CA PHE A 4 29.28 38.69 44.17
C PHE A 4 29.36 37.46 43.21
N LYS A 5 28.33 36.60 43.05
CA LYS A 5 27.08 36.32 43.81
C LYS A 5 26.48 34.95 43.40
N TYR A 6 25.86 34.23 44.34
CA TYR A 6 24.76 33.23 44.12
C TYR A 6 25.07 31.99 43.24
N LEU A 7 24.26 30.90 43.18
CA LEU A 7 23.31 30.16 44.06
C LEU A 7 22.86 28.92 43.21
N LEU A 8 22.42 27.72 43.66
CA LEU A 8 21.89 27.18 44.92
C LEU A 8 22.53 25.80 45.23
N LEU A 9 22.09 25.13 46.31
CA LEU A 9 22.35 23.72 46.63
C LEU A 9 21.26 22.80 46.05
N ILE A 10 21.61 21.63 45.51
CA ILE A 10 20.81 20.39 45.59
C ILE A 10 21.78 19.23 45.85
N LEU A 11 21.49 18.38 46.85
CA LEU A 11 22.27 17.16 47.12
C LEU A 11 21.72 15.98 46.32
N ALA A 12 22.61 15.15 45.80
CA ALA A 12 22.27 13.81 45.33
C ALA A 12 22.43 12.80 46.48
N VAL A 13 21.49 11.86 46.61
CA VAL A 13 21.60 10.69 47.50
C VAL A 13 21.09 9.46 46.74
N LEU A 14 22.02 8.59 46.32
CA LEU A 14 21.71 7.19 46.05
C LEU A 14 21.71 6.43 47.40
N PHE A 15 20.95 5.33 47.51
CA PHE A 15 21.56 4.03 47.83
C PHE A 15 20.60 2.83 47.77
N ILE A 16 21.13 1.72 47.24
CA ILE A 16 20.86 0.29 47.53
C ILE A 16 19.51 -0.32 47.09
N LEU A 17 19.64 -1.36 46.24
CA LEU A 17 18.69 -2.43 45.97
C LEU A 17 18.88 -3.60 46.96
N PRO A 18 17.83 -4.34 47.34
CA PRO A 18 17.92 -5.74 47.72
C PRO A 18 17.62 -6.66 46.52
N ILE A 19 18.46 -7.67 46.29
CA ILE A 19 18.18 -8.77 45.35
C ILE A 19 17.48 -9.89 46.13
N ILE A 20 16.36 -10.39 45.63
CA ILE A 20 15.74 -11.63 46.10
C ILE A 20 15.40 -12.49 44.87
N THR A 21 15.87 -13.74 44.88
CA THR A 21 15.57 -14.74 43.84
C THR A 21 14.40 -15.62 44.26
N GLY A 22 13.39 -15.73 43.39
CA GLY A 22 12.26 -16.67 43.51
C GLY A 22 11.84 -17.14 42.11
N CYS A 23 11.45 -18.40 41.98
CA CYS A 23 11.14 -19.02 40.68
C CYS A 23 9.65 -18.89 40.31
N ASN A 24 9.41 -18.91 38.99
CA ASN A 24 8.18 -19.24 38.25
C ASN A 24 6.83 -19.16 38.98
N ASN A 25 5.93 -18.35 38.42
CA ASN A 25 4.70 -18.88 37.81
C ASN A 25 4.31 -17.98 36.62
N ASN A 26 3.34 -18.43 35.83
CA ASN A 26 2.83 -17.67 34.68
C ASN A 26 1.82 -16.64 35.19
N ASP A 27 2.04 -15.37 34.89
CA ASP A 27 1.01 -14.32 34.87
C ASP A 27 1.19 -13.57 33.55
N ASP A 28 0.12 -13.45 32.75
CA ASP A 28 0.15 -12.72 31.49
C ASP A 28 0.22 -11.20 31.77
N ASP A 29 1.17 -10.52 31.12
CA ASP A 29 1.34 -9.06 31.24
C ASP A 29 0.26 -8.32 30.43
N ASP A 30 -0.98 -8.36 30.93
CA ASP A 30 -2.07 -7.46 30.48
C ASP A 30 -1.78 -6.04 30.99
N SER A 31 -0.79 -5.40 30.38
CA SER A 31 -0.49 -3.97 30.51
C SER A 31 -1.57 -3.14 29.81
N GLY A 32 -2.84 -3.40 30.13
CA GLY A 32 -4.02 -2.79 29.57
C GLY A 32 -3.98 -1.27 29.74
N LEU A 33 -3.91 -0.57 28.62
CA LEU A 33 -3.73 0.88 28.59
C LEU A 33 -4.81 1.61 29.39
N LEU A 34 -4.37 2.56 30.23
CA LEU A 34 -5.24 3.40 31.03
C LEU A 34 -6.25 4.16 30.14
N PRO A 35 -7.50 4.36 30.61
CA PRO A 35 -8.52 5.07 29.83
C PRO A 35 -8.10 6.52 29.54
N GLU A 36 -8.49 7.00 28.35
CA GLU A 36 -8.35 8.41 27.99
C GLU A 36 -9.34 9.26 28.82
N ASN A 37 -9.04 10.57 28.96
CA ASN A 37 -9.82 11.47 29.83
C ASN A 37 -11.34 11.38 29.55
N PRO A 38 -12.18 11.12 30.57
CA PRO A 38 -13.59 10.78 30.35
C PRO A 38 -14.39 11.92 29.70
N TYR A 39 -15.05 11.62 28.60
CA TYR A 39 -15.88 12.58 27.87
C TYR A 39 -17.24 12.72 28.55
N ASN A 40 -17.56 13.96 28.96
CA ASN A 40 -18.70 14.33 29.81
C ASN A 40 -18.86 13.45 31.07
N GLY A 41 -17.76 12.98 31.66
CA GLY A 41 -17.76 12.13 32.86
C GLY A 41 -17.82 10.62 32.60
N HIS A 42 -17.86 10.18 31.34
CA HIS A 42 -17.89 8.77 30.96
C HIS A 42 -16.65 8.35 30.17
N GLU A 43 -16.10 7.18 30.48
CA GLU A 43 -14.90 6.65 29.82
C GLU A 43 -15.21 6.11 28.42
N TYR A 44 -14.24 6.23 27.52
CA TYR A 44 -14.31 5.70 26.16
C TYR A 44 -12.99 5.02 25.74
N VAL A 45 -13.07 4.21 24.68
CA VAL A 45 -11.92 3.70 23.94
C VAL A 45 -12.00 4.21 22.51
N ASP A 46 -10.96 4.92 22.07
CA ASP A 46 -10.79 5.25 20.65
C ASP A 46 -10.18 4.05 19.91
N LEU A 47 -11.03 3.28 19.21
CA LEU A 47 -10.64 2.10 18.45
C LEU A 47 -10.01 2.43 17.08
N GLY A 48 -9.75 3.70 16.75
CA GLY A 48 -9.32 4.11 15.41
C GLY A 48 -10.40 3.97 14.32
N LEU A 49 -11.64 3.77 14.76
CA LEU A 49 -12.86 3.74 13.95
C LEU A 49 -13.40 5.17 13.76
N SER A 50 -14.55 5.32 13.09
CA SER A 50 -15.20 6.62 12.92
C SER A 50 -15.57 7.33 14.24
N VAL A 51 -15.93 6.57 15.28
CA VAL A 51 -16.42 7.07 16.57
C VAL A 51 -15.72 6.40 17.77
N LYS A 52 -15.77 7.08 18.92
CA LYS A 52 -15.26 6.57 20.20
C LYS A 52 -16.34 5.74 20.90
N TRP A 53 -15.95 4.60 21.46
CA TRP A 53 -16.88 3.62 22.05
C TRP A 53 -16.82 3.62 23.57
N ALA A 54 -17.97 3.60 24.26
CA ALA A 54 -18.02 3.56 25.72
C ALA A 54 -17.35 2.31 26.33
N THR A 55 -16.66 2.46 27.47
CA THR A 55 -16.03 1.30 28.14
C THR A 55 -17.07 0.32 28.69
N CYS A 56 -18.27 0.79 29.04
CA CYS A 56 -19.39 0.02 29.60
C CYS A 56 -20.73 0.26 28.84
N ASN A 57 -21.75 -0.56 29.14
CA ASN A 57 -23.12 -0.33 28.69
C ASN A 57 -23.77 0.83 29.48
N ILE A 58 -24.81 1.48 28.93
CA ILE A 58 -25.67 2.37 29.72
C ILE A 58 -26.21 1.60 30.95
N GLY A 59 -26.14 2.20 32.13
CA GLY A 59 -26.50 1.57 33.41
C GLY A 59 -25.41 0.69 34.05
N ALA A 60 -24.33 0.36 33.34
CA ALA A 60 -23.21 -0.42 33.87
C ALA A 60 -22.07 0.46 34.39
N THR A 61 -21.44 0.05 35.50
CA THR A 61 -20.24 0.69 36.08
C THR A 61 -18.93 -0.04 35.77
N LYS A 62 -18.98 -1.09 34.94
CA LYS A 62 -17.84 -1.90 34.49
C LYS A 62 -18.04 -2.40 33.06
N PRO A 63 -16.97 -2.70 32.29
CA PRO A 63 -17.10 -3.19 30.92
C PRO A 63 -17.90 -4.49 30.76
N GLU A 64 -17.78 -5.41 31.71
CA GLU A 64 -18.51 -6.67 31.76
C GLU A 64 -19.95 -6.56 32.30
N GLY A 65 -20.37 -5.41 32.81
CA GLY A 65 -21.73 -5.21 33.31
C GLY A 65 -22.75 -5.15 32.18
N TYR A 66 -23.82 -5.95 32.27
CA TYR A 66 -24.92 -5.96 31.31
C TYR A 66 -25.58 -4.59 31.14
N GLY A 67 -25.65 -3.82 32.23
CA GLY A 67 -26.28 -2.50 32.26
C GLY A 67 -27.81 -2.58 32.29
N ASP A 68 -28.43 -1.47 31.92
CA ASP A 68 -29.87 -1.35 31.75
C ASP A 68 -30.30 -1.79 30.34
N TYR A 69 -31.58 -2.16 30.22
CA TYR A 69 -32.21 -2.56 28.96
C TYR A 69 -33.19 -1.47 28.51
N PHE A 70 -33.23 -1.17 27.21
CA PHE A 70 -34.06 -0.10 26.67
C PHE A 70 -34.86 -0.59 25.46
N ALA A 71 -36.14 -0.20 25.42
CA ALA A 71 -36.92 -0.31 24.19
C ALA A 71 -36.44 0.77 23.20
N TRP A 72 -36.58 0.51 21.91
CA TRP A 72 -35.99 1.36 20.88
C TRP A 72 -36.64 2.77 20.89
N GLY A 73 -35.84 3.82 21.08
CA GLY A 73 -36.31 5.19 21.24
C GLY A 73 -36.95 5.51 22.61
N GLU A 74 -36.75 4.67 23.63
CA GLU A 74 -37.11 4.98 25.02
C GLU A 74 -35.86 5.34 25.83
N THR A 75 -35.99 6.39 26.65
CA THR A 75 -34.90 6.99 27.45
C THR A 75 -34.83 6.48 28.89
N LEU A 76 -35.65 5.48 29.25
CA LEU A 76 -35.75 4.90 30.59
C LEU A 76 -35.89 3.37 30.49
N SER A 77 -35.32 2.64 31.45
CA SER A 77 -35.48 1.19 31.55
C SER A 77 -36.80 0.81 32.23
N LYS A 78 -37.26 -0.43 32.03
CA LYS A 78 -38.55 -0.95 32.52
C LYS A 78 -38.38 -2.34 33.12
N THR A 79 -39.31 -2.75 33.98
CA THR A 79 -39.35 -4.14 34.48
C THR A 79 -40.10 -5.09 33.55
N THR A 80 -40.95 -4.56 32.66
CA THR A 80 -41.67 -5.34 31.64
C THR A 80 -41.62 -4.64 30.28
N TYR A 81 -41.60 -5.42 29.19
CA TYR A 81 -41.39 -4.93 27.82
C TYR A 81 -42.48 -5.43 26.88
N GLU A 82 -43.60 -4.71 26.84
CA GLU A 82 -44.83 -5.07 26.14
C GLU A 82 -45.30 -3.96 25.18
N TRP A 83 -46.18 -4.29 24.23
CA TRP A 83 -46.82 -3.25 23.40
C TRP A 83 -47.76 -2.37 24.24
N SER A 84 -48.32 -2.91 25.32
CA SER A 84 -49.13 -2.19 26.32
C SER A 84 -48.40 -1.02 26.98
N ASN A 85 -47.07 -1.05 27.03
CA ASN A 85 -46.23 -0.07 27.73
C ASN A 85 -45.11 0.54 26.86
N TYR A 86 -45.16 0.34 25.54
CA TYR A 86 -44.18 0.87 24.61
C TYR A 86 -44.53 2.32 24.20
N LYS A 87 -43.60 3.25 24.41
CA LYS A 87 -43.79 4.71 24.28
C LYS A 87 -44.31 5.16 22.91
N TRP A 88 -44.00 4.41 21.85
CA TRP A 88 -44.29 4.79 20.46
C TRP A 88 -45.41 3.99 19.79
N CYS A 89 -46.30 3.37 20.56
CA CYS A 89 -47.57 2.89 20.03
C CYS A 89 -48.73 3.11 21.03
N ASN A 90 -49.97 2.90 20.55
CA ASN A 90 -51.18 2.95 21.38
C ASN A 90 -51.59 1.56 21.87
N GLY A 91 -50.67 0.86 22.57
CA GLY A 91 -50.93 -0.43 23.21
C GLY A 91 -50.80 -1.68 22.34
N THR A 92 -50.79 -1.55 21.01
CA THR A 92 -50.60 -2.65 20.03
C THR A 92 -49.61 -2.26 18.93
N ASP A 93 -49.13 -3.22 18.14
CA ASP A 93 -48.15 -2.97 17.09
C ASP A 93 -48.72 -2.50 15.73
N ASP A 94 -50.04 -2.43 15.62
CA ASP A 94 -50.75 -1.87 14.47
C ASP A 94 -50.99 -0.35 14.60
N VAL A 95 -50.64 0.26 15.75
CA VAL A 95 -50.95 1.67 16.07
C VAL A 95 -49.73 2.43 16.60
N MET A 96 -48.65 2.44 15.81
CA MET A 96 -47.46 3.27 16.03
C MET A 96 -47.80 4.76 15.97
N THR A 97 -47.19 5.52 16.89
CA THR A 97 -47.38 6.97 17.07
C THR A 97 -46.15 7.80 16.71
N LYS A 98 -44.97 7.16 16.53
CA LYS A 98 -43.72 7.79 16.08
C LYS A 98 -42.75 6.78 15.48
N TYR A 99 -41.96 7.21 14.49
CA TYR A 99 -41.05 6.39 13.71
C TYR A 99 -41.82 5.28 12.99
N CYS A 100 -42.62 5.68 12.01
CA CYS A 100 -43.51 4.80 11.26
C CYS A 100 -43.39 5.09 9.74
N LEU A 101 -43.22 4.01 8.98
CA LEU A 101 -42.86 4.02 7.55
C LEU A 101 -43.97 3.44 6.66
N SER A 102 -44.96 2.76 7.26
CA SER A 102 -46.11 2.16 6.56
C SER A 102 -47.40 2.45 7.31
N SER A 103 -48.44 2.86 6.58
CA SER A 103 -49.79 3.09 7.13
C SER A 103 -50.48 1.79 7.58
N GLU A 104 -49.89 0.63 7.32
CA GLU A 104 -50.26 -0.65 7.93
C GLU A 104 -50.07 -0.63 9.46
N TYR A 105 -49.07 0.11 9.95
CA TYR A 105 -48.66 0.11 11.36
C TYR A 105 -48.99 1.39 12.12
N GLY A 106 -49.75 2.33 11.55
CA GLY A 106 -50.20 3.55 12.26
C GLY A 106 -49.88 4.85 11.54
N GLN A 107 -49.58 5.91 12.31
CA GLN A 107 -49.36 7.25 11.75
C GLN A 107 -47.96 7.39 11.16
N VAL A 108 -47.86 7.34 9.84
CA VAL A 108 -46.60 7.51 9.09
C VAL A 108 -45.97 8.88 9.35
N ASP A 109 -44.70 8.89 9.74
CA ASP A 109 -43.85 10.08 9.85
C ASP A 109 -42.54 9.96 9.03
N ASN A 110 -42.29 8.79 8.42
CA ASN A 110 -41.08 8.45 7.65
C ASN A 110 -39.76 8.65 8.41
N LYS A 111 -39.77 8.60 9.75
CA LYS A 111 -38.54 8.72 10.53
C LYS A 111 -37.87 7.35 10.72
N GLU A 112 -36.84 7.09 9.94
CA GLU A 112 -36.07 5.84 9.98
C GLU A 112 -35.03 5.77 11.11
N SER A 113 -34.77 6.85 11.85
CA SER A 113 -33.75 6.88 12.90
C SER A 113 -34.19 7.63 14.15
N ILE A 114 -33.65 7.23 15.31
CA ILE A 114 -33.89 7.88 16.62
C ILE A 114 -33.50 9.36 16.55
N GLU A 115 -34.36 10.22 17.11
CA GLU A 115 -34.05 11.65 17.28
C GLU A 115 -33.33 11.85 18.62
N LEU A 116 -32.40 12.81 18.70
CA LEU A 116 -31.59 13.06 19.92
C LEU A 116 -32.41 13.38 21.18
N SER A 117 -33.69 13.75 21.05
CA SER A 117 -34.66 13.90 22.15
C SER A 117 -35.06 12.58 22.82
N ASP A 118 -34.88 11.47 22.12
CA ASP A 118 -35.37 10.13 22.45
C ASP A 118 -34.25 9.09 22.44
N ASP A 119 -33.00 9.55 22.27
CA ASP A 119 -31.77 8.79 22.45
C ASP A 119 -31.43 8.67 23.94
N VAL A 120 -31.36 7.44 24.44
CA VAL A 120 -31.08 7.16 25.86
C VAL A 120 -29.66 7.51 26.29
N ALA A 121 -28.66 7.40 25.42
CA ALA A 121 -27.29 7.77 25.76
C ALA A 121 -27.16 9.29 25.83
N ARG A 122 -27.78 10.04 24.90
CA ARG A 122 -27.88 11.50 24.97
C ARG A 122 -28.62 11.97 26.22
N ALA A 123 -29.75 11.31 26.55
CA ALA A 123 -30.56 11.65 27.72
C ALA A 123 -29.88 11.31 29.06
N SER A 124 -29.14 10.20 29.13
CA SER A 124 -28.51 9.70 30.37
C SER A 124 -27.13 10.31 30.63
N TRP A 125 -26.30 10.45 29.58
CA TRP A 125 -24.88 10.80 29.69
C TRP A 125 -24.54 12.16 29.07
N GLY A 126 -25.46 12.81 28.36
CA GLY A 126 -25.29 14.17 27.84
C GLY A 126 -24.14 14.33 26.83
N GLY A 127 -23.68 15.57 26.66
CA GLY A 127 -22.67 15.91 25.65
C GLY A 127 -23.09 15.42 24.26
N ASP A 128 -22.14 14.82 23.54
CA ASP A 128 -22.31 14.19 22.24
C ASP A 128 -22.55 12.68 22.28
N TRP A 129 -22.77 12.09 23.46
CA TRP A 129 -23.13 10.68 23.58
C TRP A 129 -24.43 10.37 22.83
N ARG A 130 -24.44 9.24 22.12
CA ARG A 130 -25.61 8.72 21.41
C ARG A 130 -25.53 7.19 21.25
N ILE A 131 -26.63 6.60 20.83
CA ILE A 131 -26.67 5.25 20.28
C ILE A 131 -25.86 5.19 18.96
N PRO A 132 -25.11 4.10 18.69
CA PRO A 132 -24.37 3.96 17.44
C PRO A 132 -25.32 3.82 16.24
N THR A 133 -24.86 4.27 15.08
CA THR A 133 -25.59 4.04 13.82
C THR A 133 -25.47 2.58 13.37
N GLU A 134 -26.34 2.18 12.45
CA GLU A 134 -26.20 0.89 11.75
C GLU A 134 -24.84 0.77 11.06
N THR A 135 -24.35 1.85 10.44
CA THR A 135 -23.04 1.90 9.77
C THR A 135 -21.87 1.79 10.76
N GLU A 136 -21.99 2.33 11.96
CA GLU A 136 -20.95 2.26 13.01
C GLU A 136 -20.90 0.88 13.69
N LEU A 137 -22.05 0.23 13.89
CA LEU A 137 -22.10 -1.17 14.33
C LEU A 137 -21.50 -2.12 13.29
N GLU A 138 -21.77 -1.86 12.00
CA GLU A 138 -21.18 -2.62 10.90
C GLU A 138 -19.67 -2.32 10.75
N GLU A 139 -19.22 -1.08 10.97
CA GLU A 139 -17.79 -0.74 11.03
C GLU A 139 -17.09 -1.52 12.15
N LEU A 140 -17.65 -1.52 13.37
CA LEU A 140 -17.15 -2.32 14.50
C LEU A 140 -17.12 -3.82 14.15
N ARG A 141 -18.12 -4.31 13.41
CA ARG A 141 -18.20 -5.71 12.96
C ARG A 141 -17.09 -6.09 11.98
N ILE A 142 -16.77 -5.24 11.00
CA ILE A 142 -15.78 -5.57 9.94
C ILE A 142 -14.34 -5.15 10.29
N LYS A 143 -14.15 -4.03 10.99
CA LYS A 143 -12.83 -3.46 11.31
C LYS A 143 -12.22 -3.95 12.63
N CYS A 144 -12.90 -4.83 13.35
CA CYS A 144 -12.37 -5.48 14.56
C CYS A 144 -12.27 -7.00 14.39
N THR A 145 -11.41 -7.62 15.19
CA THR A 145 -11.48 -9.06 15.50
C THR A 145 -12.36 -9.27 16.73
N TRP A 146 -13.09 -10.38 16.75
CA TRP A 146 -14.12 -10.68 17.74
C TRP A 146 -13.80 -12.02 18.41
N GLU A 147 -13.27 -11.96 19.64
CA GLU A 147 -12.88 -13.12 20.45
C GLU A 147 -13.94 -13.40 21.52
N TRP A 148 -14.64 -14.55 21.45
CA TRP A 148 -15.60 -14.94 22.49
C TRP A 148 -14.85 -15.44 23.74
N THR A 149 -15.09 -14.80 24.88
CA THR A 149 -14.33 -15.01 26.11
C THR A 149 -15.16 -14.69 27.36
N THR A 150 -14.60 -14.94 28.54
CA THR A 150 -15.27 -14.74 29.83
C THR A 150 -14.49 -13.73 30.68
N LYS A 151 -14.99 -12.49 30.80
CA LYS A 151 -14.39 -11.44 31.63
C LYS A 151 -15.06 -11.41 33.00
N ASN A 152 -14.29 -11.61 34.08
CA ASN A 152 -14.76 -11.60 35.47
C ASN A 152 -16.00 -12.51 35.71
N GLY A 153 -16.07 -13.66 35.03
CA GLY A 153 -17.18 -14.61 35.11
C GLY A 153 -18.36 -14.32 34.15
N VAL A 154 -18.33 -13.21 33.41
CA VAL A 154 -19.35 -12.85 32.42
C VAL A 154 -18.87 -13.20 31.00
N ASN A 155 -19.65 -14.02 30.29
CA ASN A 155 -19.39 -14.33 28.87
C ASN A 155 -19.66 -13.10 27.99
N GLY A 156 -18.92 -12.98 26.88
CA GLY A 156 -19.12 -11.93 25.88
C GLY A 156 -18.01 -11.93 24.84
N TYR A 157 -17.90 -10.83 24.10
CA TYR A 157 -16.83 -10.62 23.12
C TYR A 157 -15.80 -9.60 23.61
N LYS A 158 -14.51 -9.96 23.53
CA LYS A 158 -13.42 -9.00 23.42
C LYS A 158 -13.34 -8.58 21.96
N VAL A 159 -13.57 -7.29 21.71
CA VAL A 159 -13.64 -6.69 20.37
C VAL A 159 -12.40 -5.84 20.18
N THR A 160 -11.48 -6.27 19.32
CA THR A 160 -10.13 -5.67 19.20
C THR A 160 -9.95 -5.05 17.82
N SER A 161 -9.56 -3.77 17.77
CA SER A 161 -9.40 -3.03 16.51
C SER A 161 -8.26 -3.60 15.66
N LYS A 162 -8.55 -3.87 14.38
CA LYS A 162 -7.54 -4.21 13.36
C LYS A 162 -6.65 -3.02 13.01
N ILE A 163 -7.04 -1.79 13.38
CA ILE A 163 -6.34 -0.55 13.04
C ILE A 163 -5.28 -0.19 14.11
N ASN A 164 -5.64 -0.28 15.39
CA ASN A 164 -4.77 0.21 16.48
C ASN A 164 -4.60 -0.77 17.67
N GLY A 165 -5.17 -1.97 17.61
CA GLY A 165 -5.01 -3.00 18.65
C GLY A 165 -5.68 -2.73 20.00
N LYS A 166 -6.32 -1.55 20.21
CA LYS A 166 -7.15 -1.31 21.39
C LYS A 166 -8.41 -2.18 21.34
N SER A 167 -9.01 -2.47 22.49
CA SER A 167 -10.20 -3.32 22.58
C SER A 167 -11.25 -2.83 23.56
N ILE A 168 -12.51 -3.17 23.30
CA ILE A 168 -13.63 -3.09 24.25
C ILE A 168 -14.14 -4.50 24.60
N PHE A 169 -14.94 -4.62 25.67
CA PHE A 169 -15.66 -5.86 25.98
C PHE A 169 -17.17 -5.63 25.91
N LEU A 170 -17.86 -6.46 25.11
CA LEU A 170 -19.32 -6.46 24.97
C LEU A 170 -19.88 -7.72 25.63
N PRO A 171 -20.48 -7.62 26.83
CA PRO A 171 -21.03 -8.79 27.52
C PRO A 171 -22.23 -9.37 26.76
N ALA A 172 -22.43 -10.68 26.92
CA ALA A 172 -23.62 -11.41 26.49
C ALA A 172 -24.79 -11.08 27.43
N ALA A 173 -25.36 -9.89 27.26
CA ALA A 173 -26.40 -9.34 28.11
C ALA A 173 -27.81 -9.89 27.85
N GLY A 174 -28.02 -10.65 26.78
CA GLY A 174 -29.32 -11.12 26.38
C GLY A 174 -30.27 -10.00 25.94
N TYR A 175 -31.56 -10.15 26.24
CA TYR A 175 -32.60 -9.13 26.01
C TYR A 175 -33.84 -9.37 26.87
N SER A 176 -34.64 -8.33 27.10
CA SER A 176 -35.89 -8.39 27.86
C SER A 176 -37.13 -8.37 26.96
N SER A 177 -38.11 -9.21 27.23
CA SER A 177 -39.39 -9.29 26.51
C SER A 177 -40.50 -9.75 27.45
N ASN A 178 -41.62 -9.03 27.45
CA ASN A 178 -42.69 -9.19 28.45
C ASN A 178 -42.07 -9.08 29.86
N GLU A 179 -42.34 -10.02 30.77
CA GLU A 179 -41.75 -10.09 32.12
C GLU A 179 -40.36 -10.79 32.17
N ASN A 180 -39.83 -11.27 31.05
CA ASN A 180 -38.69 -12.18 31.03
C ASN A 180 -37.41 -11.50 30.54
N LEU A 181 -36.30 -11.75 31.23
CA LEU A 181 -34.95 -11.50 30.75
C LEU A 181 -34.38 -12.82 30.18
N LEU A 182 -33.96 -12.80 28.92
CA LEU A 182 -33.69 -13.99 28.09
C LEU A 182 -32.25 -13.97 27.57
N GLU A 183 -31.67 -15.15 27.29
CA GLU A 183 -30.36 -15.36 26.65
C GLU A 183 -29.13 -14.75 27.37
N VAL A 184 -29.26 -14.40 28.65
CA VAL A 184 -28.15 -13.87 29.48
C VAL A 184 -27.00 -14.87 29.56
N GLY A 185 -25.78 -14.42 29.26
CA GLY A 185 -24.59 -15.26 29.19
C GLY A 185 -24.47 -16.13 27.92
N VAL A 186 -25.49 -16.10 27.05
CA VAL A 186 -25.57 -16.91 25.82
C VAL A 186 -25.48 -16.03 24.56
N SER A 187 -26.18 -14.89 24.53
CA SER A 187 -26.08 -13.90 23.46
C SER A 187 -26.11 -12.46 23.99
N GLY A 188 -25.80 -11.48 23.16
CA GLY A 188 -25.85 -10.06 23.48
C GLY A 188 -26.45 -9.26 22.32
N ASN A 189 -27.45 -8.45 22.62
CA ASN A 189 -28.20 -7.67 21.63
C ASN A 189 -28.01 -6.18 21.90
N TYR A 190 -27.60 -5.45 20.85
CA TYR A 190 -27.18 -4.05 20.94
C TYR A 190 -27.82 -3.21 19.83
N TRP A 191 -28.84 -2.42 20.18
CA TRP A 191 -29.61 -1.61 19.21
C TRP A 191 -28.73 -0.64 18.40
N SER A 192 -29.09 -0.47 17.13
CA SER A 192 -28.66 0.66 16.30
C SER A 192 -29.63 1.84 16.44
N ASN A 193 -29.24 3.02 15.96
CA ASN A 193 -30.12 4.18 15.83
C ASN A 193 -31.29 4.00 14.83
N LYS A 194 -31.44 2.87 14.12
CA LYS A 194 -32.18 2.76 12.85
C LYS A 194 -33.28 1.69 12.81
N LEU A 195 -34.37 2.00 12.08
CA LEU A 195 -35.46 1.09 11.75
C LEU A 195 -35.09 0.09 10.64
N ILE A 196 -35.84 -1.02 10.58
CA ILE A 196 -35.89 -1.85 9.37
C ILE A 196 -36.83 -1.17 8.36
N PRO A 197 -36.37 -0.78 7.15
CA PRO A 197 -37.18 0.02 6.21
C PRO A 197 -38.50 -0.63 5.78
N THR A 198 -38.58 -1.96 5.81
CA THR A 198 -39.76 -2.74 5.42
C THR A 198 -40.74 -3.03 6.57
N ASN A 199 -40.37 -2.80 7.83
CA ASN A 199 -41.22 -3.14 8.99
C ASN A 199 -41.00 -2.18 10.17
N SER A 200 -41.91 -1.22 10.33
CA SER A 200 -41.82 -0.19 11.38
C SER A 200 -41.88 -0.73 12.81
N ARG A 201 -42.29 -2.00 13.01
CA ARG A 201 -42.26 -2.68 14.31
C ARG A 201 -40.86 -3.14 14.72
N MET A 202 -39.90 -3.09 13.80
CA MET A 202 -38.55 -3.64 13.96
C MET A 202 -37.46 -2.58 13.74
N ALA A 203 -36.36 -2.75 14.45
CA ALA A 203 -35.14 -1.96 14.33
C ALA A 203 -33.92 -2.87 14.16
N SER A 204 -32.83 -2.35 13.60
CA SER A 204 -31.60 -3.12 13.47
C SER A 204 -30.78 -3.08 14.77
N TYR A 205 -30.03 -4.16 15.01
CA TYR A 205 -29.15 -4.31 16.16
C TYR A 205 -28.00 -5.26 15.78
N VAL A 206 -26.85 -5.19 16.47
CA VAL A 206 -25.83 -6.24 16.32
C VAL A 206 -26.13 -7.39 17.27
N TYR A 207 -26.30 -8.58 16.70
CA TYR A 207 -26.49 -9.84 17.41
C TYR A 207 -25.14 -10.52 17.64
N LEU A 208 -24.85 -10.82 18.91
CA LEU A 208 -23.64 -11.47 19.36
C LEU A 208 -23.96 -12.82 19.99
N GLN A 209 -23.37 -13.91 19.50
CA GLN A 209 -23.40 -15.23 20.13
C GLN A 209 -22.05 -15.92 19.90
N SER A 210 -21.67 -16.91 20.70
CA SER A 210 -20.46 -17.72 20.46
C SER A 210 -20.36 -18.17 18.99
N ALA A 211 -19.28 -17.78 18.31
CA ALA A 211 -19.02 -18.00 16.88
C ALA A 211 -19.99 -17.33 15.86
N GLN A 212 -20.84 -16.38 16.28
CA GLN A 212 -21.65 -15.57 15.35
C GLN A 212 -21.74 -14.09 15.78
N THR A 213 -21.37 -13.19 14.87
CA THR A 213 -21.57 -11.73 14.98
C THR A 213 -22.21 -11.22 13.69
N LYS A 214 -23.40 -10.65 13.75
CA LYS A 214 -24.15 -10.16 12.57
C LYS A 214 -25.05 -8.98 12.90
N MET A 215 -25.35 -8.15 11.91
CA MET A 215 -26.54 -7.29 12.01
C MET A 215 -27.81 -8.15 11.92
N ASN A 216 -28.82 -7.80 12.70
CA ASN A 216 -30.07 -8.55 12.84
C ASN A 216 -31.24 -7.60 13.10
N GLU A 217 -32.47 -8.07 12.93
CA GLU A 217 -33.69 -7.29 13.14
C GLU A 217 -34.43 -7.70 14.43
N GLY A 218 -34.87 -6.71 15.22
CA GLY A 218 -35.44 -6.91 16.54
C GLY A 218 -36.72 -6.11 16.76
N VAL A 219 -37.68 -6.68 17.48
CA VAL A 219 -38.96 -6.02 17.79
C VAL A 219 -38.74 -4.87 18.77
N ARG A 220 -39.12 -3.64 18.38
CA ARG A 220 -38.74 -2.39 19.06
C ARG A 220 -39.17 -2.26 20.52
N ARG A 221 -40.26 -2.93 20.92
CA ARG A 221 -40.70 -2.95 22.33
C ARG A 221 -39.78 -3.72 23.27
N CYS A 222 -38.91 -4.60 22.76
CA CYS A 222 -38.02 -5.42 23.58
C CYS A 222 -36.88 -4.58 24.17
N GLY A 223 -36.51 -4.85 25.42
CA GLY A 223 -35.36 -4.23 26.05
C GLY A 223 -34.06 -4.84 25.53
N GLN A 224 -33.17 -4.03 24.96
CA GLN A 224 -31.80 -4.45 24.63
C GLN A 224 -30.77 -3.51 25.27
N SER A 225 -29.51 -3.95 25.37
CA SER A 225 -28.44 -3.13 25.92
C SER A 225 -28.01 -2.04 24.93
N ILE A 226 -27.57 -0.90 25.46
CA ILE A 226 -26.95 0.16 24.66
C ILE A 226 -25.47 0.27 25.01
N ARG A 227 -24.63 0.13 23.99
CA ARG A 227 -23.21 0.49 24.03
C ARG A 227 -23.05 1.83 23.31
N ALA A 228 -22.97 2.91 24.08
CA ALA A 228 -22.97 4.26 23.53
C ALA A 228 -21.67 4.61 22.79
N VAL A 229 -21.78 5.57 21.87
CA VAL A 229 -20.65 6.18 21.15
C VAL A 229 -20.68 7.70 21.26
N CYS A 230 -19.52 8.33 21.07
CA CYS A 230 -19.40 9.78 20.96
C CYS A 230 -18.45 10.20 19.83
N GLY A 231 -18.76 11.34 19.21
CA GLY A 231 -18.14 11.82 17.97
C GLY A 231 -19.18 12.19 16.92
N GLU A 232 -18.72 12.85 15.86
CA GLU A 232 -19.54 13.15 14.68
C GLU A 232 -19.88 11.85 13.92
N GLU A 233 -21.06 11.80 13.30
CA GLU A 233 -21.49 10.65 12.50
C GLU A 233 -20.75 10.61 11.16
N ASN A 234 -20.22 9.44 10.78
CA ASN A 234 -19.53 9.25 9.51
C ASN A 234 -20.26 8.21 8.65
N THR A 235 -21.03 8.67 7.67
CA THR A 235 -21.78 7.80 6.75
C THR A 235 -20.87 6.93 5.87
N ASN A 236 -19.59 7.31 5.70
CA ASN A 236 -18.61 6.60 4.88
C ASN A 236 -17.72 5.65 5.71
N ALA A 237 -18.07 5.38 6.98
CA ALA A 237 -17.25 4.61 7.91
C ALA A 237 -16.82 3.20 7.41
N LEU A 238 -17.54 2.58 6.47
CA LEU A 238 -17.17 1.27 5.90
C LEU A 238 -16.05 1.33 4.84
N TYR A 239 -15.70 2.53 4.36
CA TYR A 239 -14.76 2.77 3.28
C TYR A 239 -13.46 3.42 3.78
N CYS A 240 -12.40 3.31 2.98
CA CYS A 240 -11.13 4.00 3.17
C CYS A 240 -10.89 4.95 2.00
N GLN A 241 -10.53 6.20 2.32
CA GLN A 241 -10.19 7.21 1.33
C GLN A 241 -8.70 7.13 1.00
N ILE A 242 -8.35 6.64 -0.19
CA ILE A 242 -6.96 6.45 -0.62
C ILE A 242 -6.60 7.53 -1.63
N SER A 243 -5.55 8.31 -1.36
CA SER A 243 -5.16 9.43 -2.20
C SER A 243 -3.65 9.47 -2.46
N VAL A 244 -3.27 9.97 -3.63
CA VAL A 244 -1.87 10.13 -4.05
C VAL A 244 -1.49 11.59 -4.23
N THR A 245 -0.22 11.89 -4.01
CA THR A 245 0.44 13.16 -4.34
C THR A 245 1.84 12.88 -4.87
N THR A 246 2.50 13.89 -5.43
CA THR A 246 3.86 13.76 -5.98
C THR A 246 4.78 14.85 -5.45
N THR A 247 6.08 14.59 -5.47
CA THR A 247 7.09 15.66 -5.54
C THR A 247 7.10 16.30 -6.94
N GLU A 248 7.99 17.27 -7.18
CA GLU A 248 8.41 17.57 -8.55
C GLU A 248 9.00 16.29 -9.19
N GLY A 249 8.79 16.11 -10.50
CA GLY A 249 9.48 15.07 -11.28
C GLY A 249 8.62 13.96 -11.87
N GLY A 250 7.33 13.88 -11.55
CA GLY A 250 6.46 12.85 -12.11
C GLY A 250 4.97 13.08 -11.88
N LYS A 251 4.19 12.03 -12.12
CA LYS A 251 2.73 11.93 -11.88
C LYS A 251 2.45 10.67 -11.06
N ALA A 252 1.32 10.63 -10.37
CA ALA A 252 0.85 9.44 -9.67
C ALA A 252 -0.66 9.25 -9.87
N THR A 253 -1.10 8.00 -9.84
CA THR A 253 -2.50 7.56 -9.94
C THR A 253 -2.82 6.55 -8.83
N VAL A 254 -4.12 6.37 -8.59
CA VAL A 254 -4.71 5.41 -7.66
C VAL A 254 -5.81 4.67 -8.43
N SER A 255 -5.97 3.35 -8.23
CA SER A 255 -6.97 2.56 -8.96
C SER A 255 -8.41 2.80 -8.50
N ASP A 256 -8.60 3.12 -7.22
CA ASP A 256 -9.88 3.48 -6.58
C ASP A 256 -9.57 4.38 -5.38
N ASP A 257 -10.22 5.55 -5.29
CA ASP A 257 -10.01 6.51 -4.19
C ASP A 257 -11.02 6.36 -3.04
N ASN A 258 -12.08 5.58 -3.21
CA ASN A 258 -13.10 5.27 -2.20
C ASN A 258 -13.35 3.75 -2.10
N VAL A 259 -12.31 3.03 -1.70
CA VAL A 259 -12.30 1.57 -1.61
C VAL A 259 -12.93 1.05 -0.31
N ALA A 260 -13.49 -0.17 -0.33
CA ALA A 260 -13.95 -0.84 0.89
C ALA A 260 -12.78 -1.22 1.82
N PHE A 261 -13.05 -1.31 3.13
CA PHE A 261 -12.07 -1.82 4.10
C PHE A 261 -11.60 -3.25 3.74
N GLU A 262 -10.31 -3.53 3.95
CA GLU A 262 -9.63 -4.81 3.61
C GLU A 262 -9.56 -5.18 2.12
N ALA A 263 -9.99 -4.31 1.20
CA ALA A 263 -9.76 -4.50 -0.24
C ALA A 263 -8.46 -3.84 -0.72
N ASP A 264 -7.85 -4.38 -1.77
CA ASP A 264 -6.57 -3.91 -2.31
C ASP A 264 -6.72 -2.79 -3.34
N VAL A 265 -5.83 -1.81 -3.29
CA VAL A 265 -5.72 -0.67 -4.22
C VAL A 265 -4.32 -0.63 -4.82
N THR A 266 -4.22 -0.39 -6.12
CA THR A 266 -2.95 -0.21 -6.81
C THR A 266 -2.63 1.27 -6.98
N LEU A 267 -1.43 1.66 -6.55
CA LEU A 267 -0.83 2.97 -6.77
C LEU A 267 0.20 2.86 -7.89
N GLU A 268 0.19 3.78 -8.86
CA GLU A 268 1.23 3.83 -9.90
C GLU A 268 1.85 5.23 -9.98
N ALA A 269 3.16 5.27 -10.18
CA ALA A 269 3.96 6.47 -10.35
C ALA A 269 4.63 6.47 -11.74
N THR A 270 4.53 7.59 -12.44
CA THR A 270 5.16 7.79 -13.76
C THR A 270 6.17 8.94 -13.68
N PRO A 271 7.48 8.67 -13.78
CA PRO A 271 8.48 9.72 -13.89
C PRO A 271 8.30 10.54 -15.18
N ASN A 272 8.65 11.82 -15.12
CA ASN A 272 8.85 12.64 -16.31
C ASN A 272 10.26 12.40 -16.88
N ALA A 273 10.52 12.82 -18.12
CA ALA A 273 11.87 12.76 -18.68
C ALA A 273 12.89 13.55 -17.82
N GLY A 274 14.10 13.01 -17.67
CA GLY A 274 15.14 13.55 -16.77
C GLY A 274 14.91 13.27 -15.28
N TYR A 275 13.89 12.48 -14.93
CA TYR A 275 13.55 12.09 -13.56
C TYR A 275 13.36 10.56 -13.44
N GLN A 276 13.54 10.07 -12.22
CA GLN A 276 13.33 8.69 -11.80
C GLN A 276 12.56 8.65 -10.48
N PHE A 277 11.64 7.69 -10.35
CA PHE A 277 10.92 7.37 -9.12
C PHE A 277 11.89 6.80 -8.07
N VAL A 278 11.63 7.12 -6.80
CA VAL A 278 12.46 6.79 -5.64
C VAL A 278 11.75 5.82 -4.71
N ASN A 279 10.56 6.22 -4.23
CA ASN A 279 9.75 5.48 -3.27
C ASN A 279 8.35 6.08 -3.12
N TRP A 280 7.45 5.30 -2.55
CA TRP A 280 6.22 5.76 -1.90
C TRP A 280 6.52 6.11 -0.45
N THR A 281 5.94 7.19 0.04
CA THR A 281 5.99 7.60 1.44
C THR A 281 4.60 7.91 1.99
N VAL A 282 4.42 7.70 3.31
CA VAL A 282 3.28 8.21 4.08
C VAL A 282 3.85 9.06 5.22
N ASN A 283 3.36 10.28 5.36
CA ASN A 283 3.88 11.27 6.34
C ASN A 283 5.42 11.45 6.29
N GLY A 284 6.00 11.35 5.09
CA GLY A 284 7.46 11.47 4.87
C GLY A 284 8.29 10.23 5.21
N LYS A 285 7.68 9.15 5.73
CA LYS A 285 8.35 7.86 5.96
C LYS A 285 8.17 6.95 4.75
N GLU A 286 9.25 6.30 4.29
CA GLU A 286 9.21 5.28 3.22
C GLU A 286 8.28 4.12 3.59
N VAL A 287 7.43 3.69 2.64
CA VAL A 287 6.53 2.54 2.79
C VAL A 287 6.76 1.46 1.71
N SER A 288 7.18 1.83 0.49
CA SER A 288 7.61 0.88 -0.54
C SER A 288 8.49 1.56 -1.60
N LYS A 289 9.29 0.77 -2.31
CA LYS A 289 10.03 1.17 -3.54
C LYS A 289 9.49 0.51 -4.80
N GLU A 290 8.50 -0.36 -4.66
CA GLU A 290 7.82 -1.01 -5.77
C GLU A 290 6.93 0.01 -6.49
N ASN A 291 6.79 -0.16 -7.79
CA ASN A 291 5.91 0.68 -8.62
C ASN A 291 5.56 -0.09 -9.90
N PRO A 292 4.29 -0.48 -10.11
CA PRO A 292 3.13 -0.21 -9.24
C PRO A 292 3.25 -0.82 -7.83
N TYR A 293 2.56 -0.23 -6.86
CA TYR A 293 2.54 -0.65 -5.45
C TYR A 293 1.11 -0.93 -5.02
N THR A 294 0.82 -2.17 -4.62
CA THR A 294 -0.50 -2.57 -4.12
C THR A 294 -0.57 -2.43 -2.60
N VAL A 295 -1.64 -1.83 -2.10
CA VAL A 295 -1.89 -1.59 -0.67
C VAL A 295 -3.29 -2.06 -0.26
N THR A 296 -3.36 -2.87 0.80
CA THR A 296 -4.63 -3.27 1.42
C THR A 296 -5.19 -2.14 2.26
N ALA A 297 -6.44 -1.75 2.00
CA ALA A 297 -7.04 -0.54 2.55
C ALA A 297 -7.55 -0.74 3.99
N MET A 298 -6.66 -0.58 4.97
CA MET A 298 -6.99 -0.65 6.40
C MET A 298 -7.46 0.69 6.98
N VAL A 299 -6.92 1.82 6.48
CA VAL A 299 -7.28 3.18 6.89
C VAL A 299 -7.17 4.15 5.72
N SER A 300 -7.99 5.22 5.74
CA SER A 300 -7.86 6.35 4.83
C SER A 300 -6.45 6.93 4.88
N THR A 301 -5.73 6.87 3.76
CA THR A 301 -4.28 7.13 3.70
C THR A 301 -3.93 8.01 2.51
N LYS A 302 -3.07 9.00 2.75
CA LYS A 302 -2.46 9.82 1.71
C LYS A 302 -1.01 9.38 1.48
N TYR A 303 -0.76 8.84 0.29
CA TYR A 303 0.55 8.46 -0.19
C TYR A 303 1.18 9.60 -0.98
N THR A 304 2.51 9.64 -0.99
CA THR A 304 3.30 10.54 -1.85
C THR A 304 4.32 9.71 -2.63
N ALA A 305 4.26 9.78 -3.96
CA ALA A 305 5.30 9.29 -4.86
C ALA A 305 6.43 10.32 -4.92
N ASN A 306 7.64 9.91 -4.56
CA ASN A 306 8.82 10.76 -4.60
C ASN A 306 9.65 10.45 -5.85
N PHE A 307 10.10 11.51 -6.51
CA PHE A 307 10.95 11.46 -7.69
C PHE A 307 12.22 12.28 -7.42
N LYS A 308 13.32 11.89 -8.04
CA LYS A 308 14.56 12.69 -8.13
C LYS A 308 14.96 12.85 -9.58
N LYS A 309 15.81 13.84 -9.89
CA LYS A 309 16.44 13.92 -11.21
C LYS A 309 17.33 12.70 -11.44
N ASN A 310 17.62 12.43 -12.71
CA ASN A 310 18.65 11.46 -13.07
C ASN A 310 20.00 11.90 -12.48
N ASP A 311 20.78 10.93 -12.02
CA ASP A 311 22.12 11.17 -11.49
C ASP A 311 23.15 11.12 -12.63
N LEU A 312 24.29 11.79 -12.46
CA LEU A 312 25.34 11.90 -13.47
C LEU A 312 26.59 11.11 -13.06
N LEU A 313 27.09 10.25 -13.96
CA LEU A 313 28.41 9.62 -13.88
C LEU A 313 29.29 10.10 -15.03
N ASN A 314 30.41 10.76 -14.70
CA ASN A 314 31.35 11.38 -15.65
C ASN A 314 30.70 12.38 -16.64
N GLY A 315 29.51 12.90 -16.32
CA GLY A 315 28.74 13.83 -17.18
C GLY A 315 27.60 13.19 -17.98
N HIS A 316 27.42 11.86 -17.88
CA HIS A 316 26.35 11.12 -18.55
C HIS A 316 25.27 10.71 -17.54
N GLU A 317 23.99 10.86 -17.90
CA GLU A 317 22.86 10.46 -17.05
C GLU A 317 22.66 8.94 -17.02
N TYR A 318 22.30 8.41 -15.85
CA TYR A 318 21.80 7.05 -15.70
C TYR A 318 20.44 7.01 -14.98
N VAL A 319 19.70 5.94 -15.24
CA VAL A 319 18.46 5.57 -14.56
C VAL A 319 18.67 4.24 -13.83
N ASP A 320 18.22 4.20 -12.57
CA ASP A 320 18.14 2.96 -11.81
C ASP A 320 16.83 2.23 -12.14
N LEU A 321 16.92 1.16 -12.93
CA LEU A 321 15.79 0.32 -13.33
C LEU A 321 15.45 -0.77 -12.28
N GLY A 322 16.10 -0.78 -11.10
CA GLY A 322 15.91 -1.83 -10.10
C GLY A 322 16.47 -3.20 -10.52
N LEU A 323 17.42 -3.19 -11.46
CA LEU A 323 18.11 -4.36 -12.04
C LEU A 323 19.52 -4.48 -11.43
N SER A 324 20.31 -5.48 -11.85
CA SER A 324 21.68 -5.69 -11.37
C SER A 324 22.67 -4.55 -11.72
N VAL A 325 22.33 -3.70 -12.69
CA VAL A 325 23.12 -2.53 -13.12
C VAL A 325 22.22 -1.34 -13.46
N LYS A 326 22.78 -0.14 -13.42
CA LYS A 326 22.12 1.11 -13.83
C LYS A 326 22.41 1.38 -15.31
N TRP A 327 21.42 1.91 -16.03
CA TRP A 327 21.46 2.04 -17.49
C TRP A 327 21.56 3.50 -17.93
N ALA A 328 22.40 3.77 -18.92
CA ALA A 328 22.54 5.12 -19.50
C ALA A 328 21.24 5.60 -20.18
N THR A 329 20.97 6.90 -20.11
CA THR A 329 19.80 7.48 -20.81
C THR A 329 20.00 7.57 -22.33
N CYS A 330 21.24 7.61 -22.81
CA CYS A 330 21.62 7.68 -24.22
C CYS A 330 22.63 6.58 -24.63
N ASN A 331 22.88 6.41 -25.94
CA ASN A 331 23.94 5.52 -26.45
C ASN A 331 25.33 6.16 -26.28
N VAL A 332 26.42 5.38 -26.34
CA VAL A 332 27.79 5.92 -26.40
C VAL A 332 27.92 6.82 -27.65
N GLY A 333 28.45 8.02 -27.47
CA GLY A 333 28.52 9.06 -28.52
C GLY A 333 27.29 9.97 -28.64
N ALA A 334 26.15 9.62 -28.01
CA ALA A 334 24.94 10.44 -28.00
C ALA A 334 24.95 11.51 -26.89
N THR A 335 24.18 12.60 -27.10
CA THR A 335 23.95 13.66 -26.11
C THR A 335 22.54 13.66 -25.53
N THR A 336 21.56 13.17 -26.30
CA THR A 336 20.15 13.00 -25.92
C THR A 336 19.76 11.52 -25.94
N PRO A 337 18.67 11.11 -25.28
CA PRO A 337 18.18 9.73 -25.37
C PRO A 337 17.82 9.27 -26.79
N GLU A 338 17.36 10.20 -27.64
CA GLU A 338 16.95 9.94 -29.02
C GLU A 338 18.09 9.95 -30.07
N ASP A 339 19.23 10.57 -29.76
CA ASP A 339 20.43 10.48 -30.60
C ASP A 339 20.86 9.01 -30.76
N TYR A 340 21.14 8.58 -31.99
CA TYR A 340 21.61 7.20 -32.25
C TYR A 340 22.99 6.92 -31.63
N GLY A 341 23.79 7.97 -31.43
CA GLY A 341 25.17 7.89 -30.95
C GLY A 341 26.14 7.35 -32.00
N ASP A 342 27.28 6.88 -31.52
CA ASP A 342 28.37 6.33 -32.31
C ASP A 342 28.19 4.81 -32.54
N TYR A 343 28.84 4.33 -33.60
CA TYR A 343 28.87 2.92 -33.98
C TYR A 343 30.28 2.37 -33.82
N PHE A 344 30.38 1.16 -33.26
CA PHE A 344 31.65 0.52 -32.94
C PHE A 344 31.67 -0.90 -33.47
N ALA A 345 32.83 -1.34 -33.98
CA ALA A 345 33.10 -2.77 -34.17
C ALA A 345 33.48 -3.38 -32.81
N TRP A 346 33.18 -4.66 -32.60
CA TRP A 346 33.35 -5.27 -31.27
C TRP A 346 34.82 -5.32 -30.84
N GLY A 347 35.16 -4.66 -29.74
CA GLY A 347 36.52 -4.47 -29.26
C GLY A 347 37.27 -3.27 -29.88
N GLU A 348 36.57 -2.42 -30.62
CA GLU A 348 37.07 -1.15 -31.14
C GLU A 348 36.42 0.04 -30.42
N THR A 349 37.20 1.07 -30.14
CA THR A 349 36.86 2.15 -29.21
C THR A 349 36.62 3.48 -29.92
N SER A 350 36.58 3.47 -31.26
CA SER A 350 36.41 4.66 -32.09
C SER A 350 35.64 4.29 -33.37
N PRO A 351 34.74 5.15 -33.88
CA PRO A 351 34.01 4.90 -35.11
C PRO A 351 34.90 4.83 -36.36
N LYS A 352 34.38 4.19 -37.41
CA LYS A 352 35.01 4.09 -38.74
C LYS A 352 34.02 4.45 -39.84
N THR A 353 34.56 4.76 -41.02
CA THR A 353 33.78 4.96 -42.26
C THR A 353 33.50 3.66 -43.01
N GLU A 354 34.11 2.54 -42.61
CA GLU A 354 33.89 1.23 -43.23
C GLU A 354 34.01 0.08 -42.23
N TYR A 355 33.01 -0.80 -42.20
CA TYR A 355 32.85 -1.92 -41.26
C TYR A 355 32.92 -3.25 -41.99
N ASN A 356 34.13 -3.79 -42.16
CA ASN A 356 34.35 -5.08 -42.82
C ASN A 356 35.56 -5.84 -42.23
N TRP A 357 35.74 -7.10 -42.64
CA TRP A 357 36.85 -7.95 -42.19
C TRP A 357 38.27 -7.49 -42.61
N GLY A 358 38.39 -6.53 -43.52
CA GLY A 358 39.64 -5.84 -43.87
C GLY A 358 39.94 -4.63 -42.99
N THR A 359 38.92 -3.97 -42.43
CA THR A 359 39.06 -2.81 -41.52
C THR A 359 38.99 -3.17 -40.03
N TYR A 360 38.76 -4.44 -39.68
CA TYR A 360 38.62 -4.89 -38.29
C TYR A 360 39.97 -5.00 -37.54
N LYS A 361 40.11 -4.24 -36.44
CA LYS A 361 41.31 -4.10 -35.59
C LYS A 361 41.95 -5.44 -35.19
N TYR A 362 41.13 -6.45 -34.88
CA TYR A 362 41.60 -7.74 -34.36
C TYR A 362 41.66 -8.85 -35.39
N ARG A 363 41.99 -8.52 -36.65
CA ARG A 363 42.22 -9.50 -37.74
C ARG A 363 43.43 -9.15 -38.60
N SER A 364 44.24 -10.15 -38.92
CA SER A 364 45.41 -10.03 -39.81
C SER A 364 45.60 -11.31 -40.62
N VAL A 365 45.93 -11.18 -41.91
CA VAL A 365 46.13 -12.32 -42.86
C VAL A 365 45.01 -13.38 -42.76
N ASN A 366 43.75 -12.92 -42.73
CA ASN A 366 42.55 -13.75 -42.57
C ASN A 366 42.46 -14.59 -41.27
N LYS A 367 43.21 -14.24 -40.23
CA LYS A 367 43.13 -14.83 -38.88
C LYS A 367 42.82 -13.78 -37.82
N LEU A 368 42.12 -14.19 -36.77
CA LEU A 368 41.88 -13.35 -35.59
C LEU A 368 43.16 -13.21 -34.76
N THR A 369 43.36 -12.06 -34.14
CA THR A 369 44.58 -11.75 -33.34
C THR A 369 44.30 -11.55 -31.85
N LYS A 370 43.03 -11.46 -31.45
CA LYS A 370 42.57 -11.32 -30.06
C LYS A 370 41.15 -11.87 -29.90
N TYR A 371 40.78 -12.22 -28.68
CA TYR A 371 39.47 -12.74 -28.27
C TYR A 371 39.07 -13.95 -29.12
N CYS A 372 39.81 -15.05 -28.95
CA CYS A 372 39.68 -16.24 -29.79
C CYS A 372 39.99 -17.50 -28.99
N PHE A 373 39.15 -18.51 -29.13
CA PHE A 373 39.29 -19.84 -28.52
C PHE A 373 39.58 -20.94 -29.55
N ALA A 374 39.14 -20.77 -30.81
CA ALA A 374 39.37 -21.73 -31.87
C ALA A 374 40.70 -21.50 -32.61
N THR A 375 41.61 -22.47 -32.60
CA THR A 375 42.87 -22.45 -33.36
C THR A 375 42.66 -22.38 -34.88
N ALA A 376 41.50 -22.83 -35.37
CA ALA A 376 41.09 -22.65 -36.75
C ALA A 376 40.84 -21.17 -37.11
N SER A 377 40.37 -20.36 -36.16
CA SER A 377 39.94 -18.97 -36.39
C SER A 377 41.06 -17.95 -36.17
N GLY A 378 42.01 -18.20 -35.24
CA GLY A 378 43.11 -17.27 -35.00
C GLY A 378 44.08 -17.63 -33.88
N ILE A 379 44.77 -16.60 -33.39
CA ILE A 379 45.67 -16.67 -32.22
C ILE A 379 44.80 -16.87 -30.98
N VAL A 380 44.90 -18.03 -30.35
CA VAL A 380 44.10 -18.37 -29.17
C VAL A 380 44.60 -17.66 -27.92
N ASP A 381 43.74 -16.84 -27.32
CA ASP A 381 43.93 -16.19 -26.02
C ASP A 381 42.86 -16.59 -24.99
N ASN A 382 41.81 -17.29 -25.43
CA ASN A 382 40.63 -17.69 -24.65
C ASN A 382 39.90 -16.53 -23.94
N LYS A 383 40.05 -15.29 -24.41
CA LYS A 383 39.33 -14.14 -23.84
C LYS A 383 37.92 -14.07 -24.44
N THR A 384 36.91 -14.24 -23.60
CA THR A 384 35.48 -14.27 -23.99
C THR A 384 34.69 -13.04 -23.53
N THR A 385 35.35 -12.02 -22.99
CA THR A 385 34.74 -10.76 -22.55
C THR A 385 35.71 -9.61 -22.81
N LEU A 386 35.19 -8.44 -23.20
CA LEU A 386 35.99 -7.24 -23.48
C LEU A 386 36.86 -6.83 -22.28
N GLU A 387 38.13 -6.54 -22.55
CA GLU A 387 39.01 -5.81 -21.63
C GLU A 387 38.69 -4.31 -21.70
N LEU A 388 38.82 -3.58 -20.58
CA LEU A 388 38.43 -2.17 -20.48
C LEU A 388 39.17 -1.23 -21.46
N SER A 389 40.30 -1.65 -22.04
CA SER A 389 41.02 -0.92 -23.10
C SER A 389 40.39 -1.06 -24.50
N ASP A 390 39.42 -1.96 -24.65
CA ASP A 390 38.69 -2.27 -25.89
C ASP A 390 37.19 -2.01 -25.77
N ASP A 391 36.70 -1.74 -24.55
CA ASP A 391 35.31 -1.37 -24.28
C ASP A 391 35.10 0.11 -24.63
N ALA A 392 34.32 0.37 -25.68
CA ALA A 392 34.09 1.73 -26.17
C ALA A 392 33.38 2.62 -25.14
N ALA A 393 32.52 2.06 -24.27
CA ALA A 393 31.88 2.83 -23.20
C ALA A 393 32.90 3.26 -22.16
N TYR A 394 33.78 2.35 -21.71
CA TYR A 394 34.84 2.69 -20.75
C TYR A 394 35.84 3.70 -21.33
N VAL A 395 36.23 3.55 -22.60
CA VAL A 395 37.25 4.41 -23.21
C VAL A 395 36.71 5.81 -23.55
N ASN A 396 35.45 5.94 -23.97
CA ASN A 396 34.88 7.25 -24.32
C ASN A 396 34.24 7.97 -23.14
N TRP A 397 33.61 7.27 -22.18
CA TRP A 397 32.94 7.87 -21.02
C TRP A 397 33.68 7.68 -19.68
N GLY A 398 34.81 6.96 -19.69
CA GLY A 398 35.71 6.84 -18.56
C GLY A 398 35.29 5.85 -17.47
N LYS A 399 36.07 5.83 -16.38
CA LYS A 399 35.93 4.86 -15.29
C LYS A 399 34.52 4.86 -14.69
N GLY A 400 33.91 3.67 -14.63
CA GLY A 400 32.59 3.43 -14.06
C GLY A 400 31.55 3.04 -15.12
N TRP A 401 31.79 3.42 -16.38
CA TRP A 401 31.00 2.98 -17.53
C TRP A 401 31.60 1.75 -18.20
N ARG A 402 30.75 0.87 -18.74
CA ARG A 402 31.14 -0.29 -19.55
C ARG A 402 30.01 -0.75 -20.48
N THR A 403 30.34 -1.58 -21.45
CA THR A 403 29.41 -2.31 -22.30
C THR A 403 28.72 -3.41 -21.47
N PRO A 404 27.40 -3.62 -21.59
CA PRO A 404 26.65 -4.58 -20.77
C PRO A 404 27.01 -6.04 -21.09
N THR A 405 27.02 -6.89 -20.08
CA THR A 405 27.18 -8.34 -20.25
C THR A 405 25.90 -8.96 -20.82
N ILE A 406 25.99 -10.15 -21.43
CA ILE A 406 24.81 -10.84 -21.97
C ILE A 406 23.73 -11.05 -20.89
N LYS A 407 24.13 -11.30 -19.64
CA LYS A 407 23.21 -11.51 -18.51
C LYS A 407 22.44 -10.26 -18.11
N GLU A 408 23.06 -9.08 -18.21
CA GLU A 408 22.39 -7.80 -17.94
C GLU A 408 21.40 -7.46 -19.07
N ILE A 409 21.73 -7.83 -20.31
CA ILE A 409 20.81 -7.74 -21.45
C ILE A 409 19.64 -8.74 -21.29
N GLU A 410 19.90 -9.96 -20.83
CA GLU A 410 18.85 -10.94 -20.50
C GLU A 410 17.93 -10.44 -19.38
N GLU A 411 18.49 -9.86 -18.33
CA GLU A 411 17.74 -9.24 -17.24
C GLU A 411 16.85 -8.09 -17.74
N LEU A 412 17.42 -7.11 -18.46
CA LEU A 412 16.67 -6.00 -19.07
C LEU A 412 15.56 -6.48 -20.02
N ARG A 413 15.81 -7.56 -20.77
CA ARG A 413 14.82 -8.15 -21.70
C ARG A 413 13.67 -8.83 -20.94
N ASN A 414 13.95 -9.49 -19.82
CA ASN A 414 12.99 -10.31 -19.09
C ASN A 414 12.21 -9.53 -18.01
N GLU A 415 12.82 -8.50 -17.41
CA GLU A 415 12.31 -7.77 -16.23
C GLU A 415 11.74 -6.37 -16.57
N CYS A 416 11.62 -6.04 -17.86
CA CYS A 416 11.04 -4.79 -18.34
C CYS A 416 10.01 -5.02 -19.45
N GLU A 417 9.00 -4.17 -19.52
CA GLU A 417 8.10 -4.05 -20.68
C GLU A 417 8.69 -3.11 -21.75
N TRP A 418 8.46 -3.44 -23.02
CA TRP A 418 9.06 -2.78 -24.19
C TRP A 418 7.98 -2.20 -25.11
N TYR A 419 7.73 -0.89 -25.01
CA TYR A 419 6.68 -0.21 -25.80
C TYR A 419 7.27 0.53 -27.00
N LYS A 420 6.74 0.28 -28.20
CA LYS A 420 7.16 0.97 -29.45
C LYS A 420 6.56 2.39 -29.47
N THR A 421 7.39 3.42 -29.67
CA THR A 421 6.97 4.84 -29.63
C THR A 421 7.99 5.74 -30.35
N SER A 422 7.81 7.06 -30.30
CA SER A 422 8.75 8.04 -30.83
C SER A 422 9.06 9.12 -29.79
N LEU A 423 10.34 9.50 -29.63
CA LEU A 423 10.77 10.61 -28.78
C LEU A 423 11.29 11.74 -29.67
N ASN A 424 10.75 12.95 -29.50
CA ASN A 424 11.11 14.15 -30.29
C ASN A 424 11.10 13.97 -31.82
N GLY A 425 10.31 13.01 -32.32
CA GLY A 425 10.19 12.66 -33.75
C GLY A 425 11.11 11.54 -34.23
N VAL A 426 11.93 10.95 -33.35
CA VAL A 426 12.77 9.78 -33.61
C VAL A 426 12.06 8.52 -33.13
N ASP A 427 11.92 7.52 -34.00
CA ASP A 427 11.27 6.25 -33.66
C ASP A 427 12.18 5.34 -32.82
N GLY A 428 11.57 4.60 -31.89
CA GLY A 428 12.28 3.73 -30.96
C GLY A 428 11.34 2.99 -30.01
N CYS A 429 11.85 2.70 -28.81
CA CYS A 429 11.07 2.09 -27.74
C CYS A 429 11.35 2.73 -26.36
N ILE A 430 10.33 2.67 -25.50
CA ILE A 430 10.47 2.86 -24.06
C ILE A 430 10.64 1.49 -23.42
N VAL A 431 11.69 1.34 -22.62
CA VAL A 431 11.94 0.16 -21.78
C VAL A 431 11.59 0.53 -20.35
N LYS A 432 10.48 0.01 -19.82
CA LYS A 432 9.95 0.31 -18.47
C LYS A 432 10.19 -0.88 -17.54
N SER A 433 10.82 -0.63 -16.40
CA SER A 433 11.07 -1.65 -15.38
C SER A 433 9.79 -2.13 -14.71
N ASN A 434 9.66 -3.45 -14.56
CA ASN A 434 8.60 -4.10 -13.80
C ASN A 434 8.90 -4.13 -12.29
N LYS A 435 10.07 -3.61 -11.85
CA LYS A 435 10.45 -3.50 -10.43
C LYS A 435 10.03 -2.16 -9.81
N ASN A 436 10.28 -1.06 -10.54
CA ASN A 436 10.12 0.30 -10.01
C ASN A 436 9.49 1.30 -11.00
N GLY A 437 9.02 0.86 -12.18
CA GLY A 437 8.38 1.69 -13.19
C GLY A 437 9.25 2.79 -13.81
N ASN A 438 10.54 2.87 -13.46
CA ASN A 438 11.50 3.73 -14.13
C ASN A 438 11.74 3.24 -15.55
N SER A 439 12.15 4.14 -16.45
CA SER A 439 12.30 3.80 -17.85
C SER A 439 13.41 4.57 -18.56
N ILE A 440 13.90 3.97 -19.66
CA ILE A 440 14.79 4.61 -20.63
C ILE A 440 14.14 4.61 -22.01
N PHE A 441 14.47 5.60 -22.84
CA PHE A 441 14.20 5.56 -24.28
C PHE A 441 15.41 4.99 -25.04
N VAL A 442 15.13 4.23 -26.09
CA VAL A 442 16.13 3.72 -27.02
C VAL A 442 15.65 3.94 -28.46
N PRO A 443 16.41 4.65 -29.31
CA PRO A 443 16.05 4.84 -30.71
C PRO A 443 16.33 3.59 -31.55
N TYR A 444 15.65 3.47 -32.69
CA TYR A 444 15.97 2.48 -33.71
C TYR A 444 17.25 2.89 -34.47
N ALA A 445 18.41 2.69 -33.84
CA ALA A 445 19.71 3.11 -34.35
C ALA A 445 20.25 2.27 -35.54
N GLY A 446 19.65 1.12 -35.88
CA GLY A 446 20.16 0.28 -36.98
C GLY A 446 21.56 -0.29 -36.70
N TYR A 447 22.34 -0.52 -37.77
CA TYR A 447 23.76 -0.90 -37.72
C TYR A 447 24.50 -0.53 -39.02
N CYS A 448 25.83 -0.61 -39.03
CA CYS A 448 26.69 -0.29 -40.18
C CYS A 448 27.40 -1.53 -40.74
N SER A 449 27.45 -1.64 -42.07
CA SER A 449 28.05 -2.76 -42.82
C SER A 449 28.76 -2.26 -44.07
N GLY A 450 30.04 -2.57 -44.24
CA GLY A 450 30.84 -1.90 -45.27
C GLY A 450 30.79 -0.39 -45.05
N ALA A 451 30.57 0.39 -46.10
CA ALA A 451 30.35 1.83 -46.03
C ALA A 451 28.87 2.22 -45.82
N ASP A 452 27.96 1.24 -45.76
CA ASP A 452 26.51 1.46 -45.75
C ASP A 452 25.94 1.47 -44.32
N PHE A 453 24.96 2.34 -44.11
CA PHE A 453 24.11 2.37 -42.92
C PHE A 453 22.82 1.58 -43.17
N ILE A 454 22.54 0.57 -42.35
CA ILE A 454 21.44 -0.38 -42.54
C ILE A 454 20.32 -0.10 -41.52
N ASP A 455 19.23 0.45 -42.06
CA ASP A 455 17.90 0.64 -41.46
C ASP A 455 17.83 1.05 -39.98
N GLY A 456 18.32 2.27 -39.71
CA GLY A 456 17.99 3.04 -38.52
C GLY A 456 16.58 3.66 -38.54
N LYS A 457 15.55 2.88 -38.89
CA LYS A 457 14.12 3.23 -38.70
C LYS A 457 13.26 2.08 -38.17
N MET A 458 13.69 0.83 -38.34
CA MET A 458 12.93 -0.32 -37.83
C MET A 458 13.74 -1.25 -36.90
N THR A 459 15.04 -1.03 -36.68
CA THR A 459 15.87 -1.92 -35.86
C THR A 459 16.73 -1.20 -34.83
N LEU A 460 16.95 -1.85 -33.69
CA LEU A 460 17.79 -1.45 -32.58
C LEU A 460 18.83 -2.56 -32.40
N THR A 461 20.12 -2.21 -32.45
CA THR A 461 21.23 -3.14 -32.21
C THR A 461 22.15 -2.61 -31.10
N TRP A 462 22.58 -3.49 -30.20
CA TRP A 462 23.61 -3.17 -29.20
C TRP A 462 24.59 -4.32 -29.03
N TRP A 463 25.90 -4.02 -29.01
CA TRP A 463 26.89 -5.00 -28.59
C TRP A 463 26.77 -5.35 -27.11
N SER A 464 26.96 -6.63 -26.79
CA SER A 464 27.36 -7.07 -25.45
C SER A 464 28.88 -7.04 -25.30
N SER A 465 29.39 -6.94 -24.07
CA SER A 465 30.79 -7.20 -23.76
C SER A 465 31.20 -8.67 -23.93
N SER A 466 30.25 -9.59 -24.13
CA SER A 466 30.47 -11.04 -24.25
C SER A 466 30.70 -11.52 -25.69
N LEU A 467 31.71 -12.37 -25.88
CA LEU A 467 31.98 -13.09 -27.13
C LEU A 467 30.93 -14.20 -27.36
N SER A 468 30.65 -14.56 -28.62
CA SER A 468 29.87 -15.78 -28.92
C SER A 468 30.56 -17.01 -28.35
N ALA A 469 29.78 -17.95 -27.82
CA ALA A 469 30.28 -19.24 -27.35
C ALA A 469 30.61 -20.20 -28.52
N ASP A 470 29.96 -20.03 -29.67
CA ASP A 470 30.01 -20.96 -30.79
C ASP A 470 31.05 -20.56 -31.84
N ASP A 471 31.25 -19.26 -32.09
CA ASP A 471 32.23 -18.76 -33.07
C ASP A 471 33.07 -17.58 -32.54
N SER A 472 34.40 -17.76 -32.50
CA SER A 472 35.35 -16.69 -32.16
C SER A 472 35.29 -15.48 -33.11
N ALA A 473 34.71 -15.60 -34.30
CA ALA A 473 34.50 -14.50 -35.23
C ALA A 473 33.26 -13.64 -34.92
N GLN A 474 32.43 -14.05 -33.95
CA GLN A 474 31.16 -13.42 -33.62
C GLN A 474 31.09 -12.98 -32.14
N ALA A 475 30.26 -12.00 -31.83
CA ALA A 475 30.00 -11.55 -30.46
C ALA A 475 28.50 -11.45 -30.22
N TYR A 476 28.07 -11.56 -28.96
CA TYR A 476 26.66 -11.44 -28.62
C TYR A 476 26.19 -9.99 -28.74
N MET A 477 24.98 -9.83 -29.26
CA MET A 477 24.31 -8.56 -29.45
C MET A 477 22.83 -8.67 -29.07
N PHE A 478 22.26 -7.55 -28.66
CA PHE A 478 20.83 -7.40 -28.49
C PHE A 478 20.21 -6.90 -29.79
N TYR A 479 19.11 -7.52 -30.21
CA TYR A 479 18.33 -7.12 -31.36
C TYR A 479 16.88 -6.87 -30.96
N PHE A 480 16.32 -5.74 -31.38
CA PHE A 480 14.88 -5.50 -31.35
C PHE A 480 14.44 -4.87 -32.67
N SER A 481 13.27 -5.27 -33.16
CA SER A 481 12.70 -4.72 -34.39
C SER A 481 11.25 -4.28 -34.23
N ALA A 482 10.89 -3.22 -34.95
CA ALA A 482 9.52 -2.76 -35.10
C ALA A 482 8.59 -3.87 -35.64
N SER A 483 9.09 -4.87 -36.37
CA SER A 483 8.31 -6.01 -36.90
C SER A 483 8.40 -7.33 -36.12
N SER A 484 9.26 -7.44 -35.08
CA SER A 484 9.40 -8.66 -34.27
C SER A 484 9.36 -8.40 -32.75
N SER A 485 9.66 -9.43 -31.96
CA SER A 485 10.07 -9.31 -30.55
C SER A 485 11.54 -8.86 -30.44
N ASN A 486 12.00 -8.64 -29.20
CA ASN A 486 13.43 -8.67 -28.89
C ASN A 486 14.00 -10.10 -29.08
N ALA A 487 15.32 -10.15 -29.28
CA ALA A 487 16.15 -11.34 -29.28
C ALA A 487 17.54 -11.00 -28.72
N ILE A 488 18.26 -12.02 -28.27
CA ILE A 488 19.72 -11.97 -28.17
C ILE A 488 20.24 -12.92 -29.23
N MET A 489 21.20 -12.44 -30.01
CA MET A 489 21.80 -13.14 -31.15
C MET A 489 23.31 -12.97 -31.07
N ASP A 490 24.06 -13.68 -31.88
CA ASP A 490 25.44 -13.33 -32.21
C ASP A 490 25.56 -12.83 -33.65
N ASP A 491 26.58 -11.99 -33.87
CA ASP A 491 26.81 -11.35 -35.17
C ASP A 491 28.32 -11.08 -35.39
N GLY A 492 28.70 -10.86 -36.65
CA GLY A 492 30.08 -10.64 -37.08
C GLY A 492 30.71 -9.42 -36.42
N ARG A 493 31.80 -9.62 -35.67
CA ARG A 493 32.44 -8.58 -34.83
C ARG A 493 32.94 -7.34 -35.56
N PHE A 494 32.94 -7.35 -36.90
CA PHE A 494 33.34 -6.23 -37.74
C PHE A 494 32.20 -5.22 -38.00
N TYR A 495 30.93 -5.59 -37.80
CA TYR A 495 29.79 -4.68 -37.98
C TYR A 495 29.83 -3.52 -36.99
N GLY A 496 29.39 -2.34 -37.41
CA GLY A 496 29.26 -1.19 -36.53
C GLY A 496 27.91 -1.19 -35.83
N GLN A 497 27.87 -1.44 -34.52
CA GLN A 497 26.64 -1.36 -33.73
C GLN A 497 26.79 -0.29 -32.65
N SER A 498 25.67 0.29 -32.21
CA SER A 498 25.66 1.21 -31.08
C SER A 498 25.95 0.47 -29.76
N ILE A 499 26.29 1.20 -28.70
CA ILE A 499 26.43 0.64 -27.36
C ILE A 499 25.59 1.48 -26.39
N ARG A 500 24.82 0.80 -25.53
CA ARG A 500 24.15 1.42 -24.39
C ARG A 500 24.92 1.07 -23.13
N ALA A 501 25.62 2.04 -22.57
CA ALA A 501 26.51 1.82 -21.43
C ALA A 501 25.73 1.53 -20.14
N VAL A 502 26.38 0.78 -19.24
CA VAL A 502 25.88 0.50 -17.89
C VAL A 502 26.94 0.83 -16.84
N CYS A 503 26.49 1.08 -15.60
CA CYS A 503 27.32 1.39 -14.44
C CYS A 503 26.79 0.71 -13.15
N GLU A 504 27.65 0.66 -12.13
CA GLU A 504 27.39 -0.02 -10.83
C GLU A 504 26.47 0.77 -9.89
#